data_AF-A0A932K631-F1
#
_entry.id   AF-A0A932K631-F1
#
_cell.length_a   1.000
_cell.length_b   1.000
_cell.length_c   1.000
_cell.angle_alpha   90.00
_cell.angle_beta   90.00
_cell.angle_gamma   90.00
#
_symmetry.space_group_name_H-M   'P 1'
#
loop_
_entity.id
_entity.type
_entity.pdbx_description
1 polymer ?
#
loop_
_entity_poly.entity_id
_entity_poly.type
_entity_poly.pdbx_seq_one_letter_code
_entity_poly.pdbx_strand_id
1 'polypeptide(L)'
;MTFLADVEDLRPLRLDGHPGLRPVGLALGQGSQAVEVALTEATGRPTAGALKAAWRARVGGRATPVLLVALHNAHASLCGPTGDDPPVFLEQDAGYVEKICRIALS
;
A
#
# COMPACT_ATOMS: atom_id res chain seq x y z
N MET A 1 1.92 -6.87 -16.25
CA MET A 1 2.60 -7.32 -15.02
C MET A 1 1.56 -7.39 -13.92
N THR A 2 1.51 -8.49 -13.17
CA THR A 2 0.55 -8.69 -12.07
C THR A 2 1.35 -8.56 -10.77
N PHE A 3 1.09 -7.51 -9.99
CA PHE A 3 1.84 -7.18 -8.77
C PHE A 3 1.45 -8.13 -7.63
N LEU A 4 2.44 -8.76 -6.97
CA LEU A 4 2.22 -9.77 -5.91
C LEU A 4 1.35 -10.95 -6.37
N ALA A 5 1.50 -11.39 -7.61
CA ALA A 5 0.71 -12.49 -8.19
C ALA A 5 0.88 -13.83 -7.47
N ASP A 6 1.99 -14.00 -6.75
CA ASP A 6 2.36 -15.16 -5.95
C ASP A 6 1.74 -15.16 -4.54
N VAL A 7 1.06 -14.09 -4.14
CA VAL A 7 0.31 -14.04 -2.87
C VAL A 7 -1.09 -14.59 -3.12
N GLU A 8 -1.27 -15.88 -2.83
CA GLU A 8 -2.47 -16.64 -3.24
C GLU A 8 -3.79 -16.10 -2.70
N ASP A 9 -3.79 -15.40 -1.56
CA ASP A 9 -5.02 -14.89 -0.92
C ASP A 9 -4.84 -13.46 -0.39
N LEU A 10 -4.94 -12.47 -1.27
CA LEU A 10 -5.11 -11.08 -0.82
C LEU A 10 -6.42 -10.94 -0.05
N ARG A 11 -6.33 -10.52 1.22
CA ARG A 11 -7.50 -10.25 2.04
C ARG A 11 -8.27 -9.05 1.49
N PRO A 12 -9.60 -8.97 1.71
CA PRO A 12 -10.36 -7.79 1.35
C PRO A 12 -9.82 -6.52 2.01
N LEU A 13 -9.52 -5.50 1.20
CA LEU A 13 -9.16 -4.17 1.67
C LEU A 13 -10.39 -3.26 1.60
N ARG A 14 -10.73 -2.62 2.72
CA ARG A 14 -11.74 -1.55 2.77
C ARG A 14 -11.03 -0.21 2.89
N LEU A 15 -11.35 0.71 2.00
CA LEU A 15 -10.78 2.05 1.94
C LEU A 15 -11.85 3.02 1.43
N ASP A 16 -12.81 3.34 2.29
CA ASP A 16 -13.95 4.19 1.95
C ASP A 16 -13.55 5.67 1.96
N GLY A 17 -14.15 6.47 1.07
CA GLY A 17 -13.97 7.92 1.08
C GLY A 17 -12.65 8.45 0.48
N HIS A 18 -11.91 7.61 -0.26
CA HIS A 18 -10.66 8.00 -0.92
C HIS A 18 -10.80 7.98 -2.45
N PRO A 19 -11.38 9.05 -3.04
CA PRO A 19 -11.60 9.11 -4.48
C PRO A 19 -10.27 9.01 -5.25
N GLY A 20 -10.26 8.20 -6.30
CA GLY A 20 -9.08 7.96 -7.13
C GLY A 20 -8.17 6.82 -6.64
N LEU A 21 -8.45 6.20 -5.49
CA LEU A 21 -7.80 4.98 -5.03
C LEU A 21 -8.83 3.86 -4.92
N ARG A 22 -8.73 2.86 -5.81
CA ARG A 22 -9.56 1.66 -5.80
C ARG A 22 -8.87 0.57 -4.96
N PRO A 23 -9.53 -0.02 -3.95
CA PRO A 23 -8.97 -1.15 -3.22
C PRO A 23 -8.75 -2.36 -4.14
N VAL A 24 -7.59 -3.00 -4.02
CA VAL A 24 -7.30 -4.30 -4.65
C VAL A 24 -7.31 -5.39 -3.58
N GLY A 25 -6.55 -5.21 -2.51
CA GLY A 25 -6.42 -6.22 -1.47
C GLY A 25 -5.39 -5.89 -0.41
N LEU A 26 -5.24 -6.78 0.55
CA LEU A 26 -4.37 -6.63 1.70
C LEU A 26 -3.56 -7.90 1.91
N ALA A 27 -2.23 -7.78 1.87
CA ALA A 27 -1.32 -8.84 2.27
C ALA A 27 -0.78 -8.58 3.68
N LEU A 28 -0.56 -9.65 4.44
CA LEU A 28 -0.01 -9.58 5.79
C LEU A 28 1.32 -10.30 5.84
N GLY A 29 2.33 -9.65 6.42
CA GLY A 29 3.58 -10.30 6.77
C GLY A 29 3.43 -11.28 7.92
N GLN A 30 4.55 -11.88 8.32
CA GLN A 30 4.59 -12.86 9.41
C GLN A 30 5.03 -12.22 10.74
N GLY A 31 4.71 -12.87 11.86
CA GLY A 31 5.16 -12.47 13.19
C GLY A 31 4.27 -11.47 13.95
N SER A 32 4.72 -11.06 15.15
CA SER A 32 3.94 -10.27 16.10
C SER A 32 3.81 -8.77 15.76
N GLN A 33 4.65 -8.27 14.84
CA GLN A 33 4.62 -6.91 14.29
C GLN A 33 4.64 -6.95 12.76
N ALA A 34 3.85 -7.86 12.19
CA ALA A 34 3.74 -8.04 10.75
C ALA A 34 3.35 -6.74 10.02
N VAL A 35 4.04 -6.46 8.91
CA VAL A 35 3.68 -5.36 8.02
C VAL A 35 2.40 -5.71 7.27
N GLU A 36 1.47 -4.75 7.22
CA GLU A 36 0.29 -4.81 6.37
C GLU A 36 0.60 -4.11 5.04
N VAL A 37 0.58 -4.83 3.91
CA VAL A 37 0.68 -4.23 2.57
C VAL A 37 -0.73 -4.01 2.03
N ALA A 38 -1.19 -2.77 2.04
CA ALA A 38 -2.49 -2.38 1.51
C ALA A 38 -2.36 -1.95 0.05
N LEU A 39 -2.89 -2.77 -0.87
CA LEU A 39 -2.78 -2.57 -2.30
C LEU A 39 -4.02 -1.86 -2.87
N THR A 40 -3.77 -0.81 -3.62
CA THR A 40 -4.76 -0.02 -4.34
C THR A 40 -4.35 0.21 -5.78
N GLU A 41 -5.30 0.53 -6.64
CA GLU A 41 -5.09 1.00 -8.00
C GLU A 41 -5.56 2.45 -8.13
N ALA A 42 -4.87 3.22 -8.96
CA ALA A 42 -5.26 4.58 -9.32
C ALA A 42 -5.25 4.74 -10.85
N THR A 43 -6.15 5.57 -11.38
CA THR A 43 -6.23 5.87 -12.82
C THR A 43 -5.05 6.70 -13.32
N GLY A 44 -4.26 7.29 -12.42
CA GLY A 44 -3.06 8.06 -12.70
C GLY A 44 -2.26 8.30 -11.42
N ARG A 45 -1.23 9.15 -11.50
CA ARG A 45 -0.36 9.45 -10.35
C ARG A 45 -1.19 10.04 -9.19
N PRO A 46 -1.26 9.36 -8.03
CA PRO A 46 -1.92 9.93 -6.85
C PRO A 46 -1.07 11.05 -6.24
N THR A 47 -1.72 11.99 -5.56
CA THR A 47 -1.03 13.04 -4.81
C THR A 47 -0.53 12.49 -3.47
N ALA A 48 0.50 13.13 -2.90
CA ALA A 48 0.99 12.77 -1.57
C ALA A 48 -0.09 12.91 -0.49
N GLY A 49 -0.95 13.95 -0.59
CA GLY A 49 -2.07 14.14 0.32
C GLY A 49 -3.10 13.01 0.26
N ALA A 50 -3.45 12.55 -0.95
CA ALA A 50 -4.38 11.43 -1.12
C ALA A 50 -3.82 10.13 -0.50
N LEU A 51 -2.53 9.84 -0.72
CA LEU A 51 -1.86 8.68 -0.12
C LEU A 51 -1.79 8.76 1.40
N LYS A 52 -1.41 9.93 1.96
CA LYS A 52 -1.38 10.13 3.41
C LYS A 52 -2.77 9.98 4.03
N ALA A 53 -3.81 10.52 3.41
CA ALA A 53 -5.18 10.39 3.87
C ALA A 53 -5.64 8.91 3.90
N ALA A 54 -5.42 8.18 2.80
CA ALA A 54 -5.74 6.76 2.71
C ALA A 54 -4.94 5.91 3.71
N TRP A 55 -3.66 6.20 3.87
CA TRP A 55 -2.80 5.52 4.83
C TRP A 55 -3.29 5.74 6.27
N ARG A 56 -3.63 6.98 6.65
CA ARG A 56 -4.16 7.31 7.98
C ARG A 56 -5.48 6.59 8.25
N ALA A 57 -6.38 6.57 7.28
CA ALA A 57 -7.63 5.83 7.38
C ALA A 57 -7.39 4.33 7.58
N ARG A 58 -6.41 3.76 6.86
CA ARG A 58 -6.08 2.34 6.96
C ARG A 58 -5.42 1.96 8.30
N VAL A 59 -4.51 2.80 8.80
CA VAL A 59 -3.87 2.61 10.11
C VAL A 59 -4.93 2.68 11.20
N GLY A 60 -5.82 3.67 11.14
CA GLY A 60 -6.97 3.79 12.05
C GLY A 60 -6.58 3.92 13.52
N GLY A 61 -5.43 4.55 13.80
CA GLY A 61 -4.88 4.69 15.15
C GLY A 61 -4.26 3.41 15.73
N ARG A 62 -4.19 2.31 14.96
CA ARG A 62 -3.53 1.07 15.40
C ARG A 62 -2.01 1.23 15.32
N ALA A 63 -1.29 0.62 16.26
CA ALA A 63 0.17 0.56 16.25
C ALA A 63 0.71 -0.51 15.25
N THR A 64 0.08 -0.64 14.09
CA THR A 64 0.45 -1.64 13.07
C THR A 64 1.17 -0.95 11.92
N PRO A 65 2.36 -1.43 11.50
CA PRO A 65 3.02 -0.89 10.32
C PRO A 65 2.22 -1.21 9.05
N VAL A 66 1.83 -0.17 8.30
CA VAL A 66 1.03 -0.28 7.08
C VAL A 66 1.80 0.32 5.91
N LEU A 67 2.17 -0.47 4.92
CA LEU A 67 2.66 0.05 3.65
C LEU A 67 1.49 0.16 2.67
N LEU A 68 1.05 1.39 2.39
CA LEU A 68 0.04 1.65 1.35
C LEU A 68 0.74 1.72 -0.01
N VAL A 69 0.26 0.93 -0.97
CA VAL A 69 0.75 0.89 -2.35
C VAL A 69 -0.39 1.30 -3.28
N ALA A 70 -0.14 2.26 -4.15
CA ALA A 70 -1.04 2.63 -5.24
C ALA A 70 -0.37 2.35 -6.58
N LEU A 71 -0.89 1.37 -7.31
CA LEU A 71 -0.46 1.03 -8.67
C LEU A 71 -1.13 1.96 -9.67
N HIS A 72 -0.37 2.50 -10.61
CA HIS A 72 -0.89 3.33 -11.69
C HIS A 72 0.05 3.29 -12.89
N ASN A 73 -0.51 3.18 -14.09
CA ASN A 73 0.26 3.04 -15.33
C ASN A 73 1.30 1.90 -15.22
N ALA A 74 2.59 2.22 -15.25
CA ALA A 74 3.72 1.30 -15.05
C ALA A 74 4.51 1.58 -13.74
N HIS A 75 3.94 2.37 -12.83
CA HIS A 75 4.59 2.82 -11.61
C HIS A 75 3.78 2.44 -10.37
N ALA A 76 4.41 2.60 -9.22
CA ALA A 76 3.79 2.51 -7.91
C ALA A 76 4.10 3.77 -7.10
N SER A 77 3.13 4.22 -6.30
CA SER A 77 3.34 5.24 -5.29
C SER A 77 3.07 4.66 -3.89
N LEU A 78 3.86 5.08 -2.91
CA LEU A 78 3.94 4.47 -1.58
C LEU A 78 3.70 5.49 -0.47
N CYS A 79 3.14 5.03 0.65
CA CYS A 79 3.06 5.79 1.90
C CYS A 79 3.22 4.84 3.11
N GLY A 80 3.97 5.28 4.12
CA GLY A 80 4.26 4.50 5.33
C GLY A 80 5.67 3.89 5.35
N PRO A 81 5.97 2.87 6.18
CA PRO A 81 5.00 2.07 6.92
C PRO A 81 4.55 2.63 8.28
N THR A 82 5.22 3.63 8.81
CA THR A 82 5.05 4.13 10.19
C THR A 82 5.17 5.65 10.29
N GLY A 83 4.80 6.21 11.46
CA GLY A 83 5.00 7.62 11.82
C GLY A 83 3.74 8.51 11.72
N ASP A 84 3.75 9.65 12.43
CA ASP A 84 2.64 10.62 12.40
C ASP A 84 2.55 11.40 11.07
N ASP A 85 3.73 11.67 10.50
CA ASP A 85 3.89 12.15 9.12
C ASP A 85 4.68 11.09 8.32
N PRO A 86 4.01 10.08 7.76
CA PRO A 86 4.69 8.98 7.07
C PRO A 86 5.38 9.47 5.79
N PRO A 87 6.51 8.86 5.40
CA PRO A 87 7.15 9.19 4.14
C PRO A 87 6.26 8.80 2.96
N VAL A 88 6.37 9.56 1.88
CA VAL A 88 5.65 9.31 0.63
C VAL A 88 6.65 9.26 -0.52
N PHE A 89 6.55 8.21 -1.33
CA PHE A 89 7.35 8.05 -2.54
C PHE A 89 6.40 7.98 -3.74
N LEU A 90 6.61 8.82 -4.74
CA LEU A 90 5.72 8.91 -5.90
C LEU A 90 6.41 8.36 -7.14
N GLU A 91 5.65 7.72 -8.02
CA GLU A 91 6.12 7.28 -9.35
C GLU A 91 7.39 6.41 -9.31
N GLN A 92 7.43 5.48 -8.36
CA GLN A 92 8.50 4.50 -8.27
C GLN A 92 8.29 3.37 -9.28
N ASP A 93 9.37 2.71 -9.67
CA ASP A 93 9.29 1.51 -10.51
C ASP A 93 8.46 0.41 -9.80
N ALA A 94 7.43 -0.10 -10.47
CA ALA A 94 6.51 -1.06 -9.87
C ALA A 94 7.21 -2.37 -9.50
N GLY A 95 8.18 -2.84 -10.29
CA GLY A 95 8.91 -4.08 -10.01
C GLY A 95 9.84 -3.95 -8.81
N TYR A 96 10.46 -2.78 -8.61
CA TYR A 96 11.25 -2.48 -7.42
C TYR A 96 10.37 -2.42 -6.16
N VAL A 97 9.22 -1.76 -6.25
CA VAL A 97 8.26 -1.70 -5.15
C VAL A 97 7.70 -3.08 -4.80
N GLU A 98 7.44 -3.93 -5.80
CA GLU A 98 7.00 -5.30 -5.57
C GLU A 98 8.04 -6.11 -4.78
N LYS A 99 9.32 -5.97 -5.11
CA LYS A 99 10.41 -6.62 -4.35
C LYS A 99 10.45 -6.17 -2.89
N ILE A 100 10.28 -4.87 -2.63
CA ILE A 100 10.19 -4.34 -1.26
C ILE A 100 9.00 -4.95 -0.52
N CYS A 101 7.84 -5.03 -1.17
CA CYS A 101 6.65 -5.62 -0.57
C CYS A 101 6.88 -7.09 -0.22
N ARG A 102 7.53 -7.87 -1.10
CA ARG A 102 7.87 -9.27 -0.81
C ARG A 102 8.77 -9.41 0.42
N ILE A 103 9.80 -8.58 0.54
CA ILE A 103 10.69 -8.58 1.73
C ILE A 103 9.92 -8.21 3.00
N ALA A 104 8.96 -7.28 2.91
CA ALA A 104 8.14 -6.91 4.06
C ALA A 104 7.11 -7.99 4.45
N LEU A 105 6.77 -8.90 3.54
CA LEU A 105 5.77 -9.95 3.75
C LEU A 105 6.38 -11.29 4.21
N SER A 106 7.70 -11.50 4.04
CA SER A 106 8.42 -12.68 4.52
C SER A 106 8.69 -12.62 6.02
#